data_AF-E1QVN8-F1
#
_entry.id   AF-E1QVN8-F1
#
_cell.length_a   1.000
_cell.length_b   1.000
_cell.length_c   1.000
_cell.angle_alpha   90.00
_cell.angle_beta   90.00
_cell.angle_gamma   90.00
#
_symmetry.space_group_name_H-M   'P 1'
#
loop_
_entity.id
_entity.type
_entity.pdbx_description
1 polymer ?
#
loop_
_entity_poly.entity_id
_entity_poly.type
_entity_poly.pdbx_seq_one_letter_code
_entity_poly.pdbx_strand_id
1 'polypeptide(L)'
;MMTTSAFEILGPIMVGPSSSHTAGALRIALVARSLAPKGLRNVEFSLYNSFSHTYRGHGSDRALVAGMLGLAPDDARVRDSFALARKAGLKFSFVEAGDDAGRHPNTVRIVMRSDSGEEISLVGESVGGGRIRIGAINGVRVEISGDYPTLFVTHLDRPGVLASLTGALSASSSNIATMRTYRERRGGSAHTVFELDDGIDPDLLSGLSAAPNVVSARVVDIPGSSHVSPETHLRLGFNDGAELLALCRRGRTSIGGAMRRREEELESHEDVDARMAHVLEVMRDETTGPIERPERSLGGLIGGQARSLLDRGEELAGGLLGTTLTKAAAYAMATLERSATMGVIVAAPTAGSAGVVPGAVLAVSESLGSTDEEVRRALWNACAIGAVVARNASVAGAEGGCQAEVGSAAAMAASAVAELMGATPEVCLSAASTAIANLLGLVCDPVRGLVEYPCQNRNAIGVANALVAAQLALSGVLDPLPFDEVVAAMKSVGDALPQSLRETALGGLAATASARTATSRCASCGLCG
;
A
#
# COMPACT_ATOMS: atom_id res chain seq x y z
N MET A 1 -12.97 16.38 -5.81
CA MET A 1 -12.60 15.53 -6.96
C MET A 1 -11.53 14.57 -6.47
N MET A 2 -11.44 13.34 -6.99
CA MET A 2 -10.39 12.41 -6.57
C MET A 2 -9.00 12.93 -6.96
N THR A 3 -8.08 13.04 -5.99
CA THR A 3 -6.69 13.47 -6.19
C THR A 3 -5.67 12.33 -6.05
N THR A 4 -6.12 11.11 -5.76
CA THR A 4 -5.25 9.92 -5.66
C THR A 4 -4.49 9.69 -6.97
N SER A 5 -3.17 9.53 -6.88
CA SER A 5 -2.31 9.20 -8.01
C SER A 5 -2.56 7.76 -8.47
N ALA A 6 -2.40 7.50 -9.76
CA ALA A 6 -2.34 6.14 -10.31
C ALA A 6 -1.31 5.27 -9.57
N PHE A 7 -0.16 5.86 -9.21
CA PHE A 7 0.94 5.18 -8.55
C PHE A 7 0.72 4.94 -7.06
N GLU A 8 -0.37 5.43 -6.48
CA GLU A 8 -0.84 5.01 -5.15
C GLU A 8 -1.73 3.77 -5.21
N ILE A 9 -2.32 3.50 -6.38
CA ILE A 9 -3.25 2.37 -6.61
C ILE A 9 -2.54 1.18 -7.24
N LEU A 10 -1.71 1.43 -8.25
CA LEU A 10 -0.94 0.42 -8.96
C LEU A 10 0.42 1.06 -9.22
N GLY A 11 1.35 0.82 -8.31
CA GLY A 11 2.61 1.51 -8.37
C GLY A 11 3.35 1.77 -7.07
N PRO A 12 2.79 1.58 -5.85
CA PRO A 12 3.66 1.56 -4.68
C PRO A 12 4.60 0.37 -4.86
N ILE A 13 5.80 0.64 -5.36
CA ILE A 13 6.90 -0.30 -5.42
C ILE A 13 7.41 -0.37 -3.99
N MET A 14 7.38 -1.57 -3.43
CA MET A 14 7.66 -1.77 -2.02
C MET A 14 8.13 -3.19 -1.76
N VAL A 15 8.84 -3.36 -0.65
CA VAL A 15 9.13 -4.67 -0.10
C VAL A 15 7.89 -5.27 0.54
N GLY A 16 7.53 -6.48 0.12
CA GLY A 16 6.45 -7.27 0.75
C GLY A 16 6.79 -7.73 2.17
N PRO A 17 5.87 -8.44 2.87
CA PRO A 17 4.64 -9.01 2.33
C PRO A 17 3.37 -8.15 2.44
N SER A 18 3.41 -7.02 3.16
CA SER A 18 2.19 -6.28 3.52
C SER A 18 2.33 -4.77 3.33
N SER A 19 1.39 -4.14 2.63
CA SER A 19 1.38 -2.68 2.47
C SER A 19 1.16 -1.96 3.81
N SER A 20 0.33 -2.52 4.68
CA SER A 20 0.06 -1.94 6.01
C SER A 20 1.17 -2.24 7.01
N HIS A 21 1.54 -3.52 7.13
CA HIS A 21 2.45 -3.98 8.17
C HIS A 21 3.92 -3.88 7.80
N THR A 22 4.27 -3.83 6.50
CA THR A 22 5.66 -3.67 6.04
C THR A 22 5.90 -2.23 5.57
N ALA A 23 5.29 -1.79 4.47
CA ALA A 23 5.54 -0.45 3.94
C ALA A 23 5.06 0.66 4.90
N GLY A 24 3.86 0.54 5.47
CA GLY A 24 3.35 1.48 6.47
C GLY A 24 4.25 1.56 7.71
N ALA A 25 4.65 0.41 8.26
CA ALA A 25 5.56 0.38 9.41
C ALA A 25 6.93 1.02 9.11
N LEU A 26 7.49 0.76 7.92
CA LEU A 26 8.74 1.37 7.48
C LEU A 26 8.59 2.90 7.34
N ARG A 27 7.51 3.37 6.73
CA ARG A 27 7.23 4.81 6.58
C ARG A 27 7.08 5.49 7.95
N ILE A 28 6.40 4.88 8.91
CA ILE A 28 6.31 5.39 10.29
C ILE A 28 7.71 5.52 10.90
N ALA A 29 8.56 4.52 10.71
CA ALA A 29 9.93 4.56 11.21
C ALA A 29 10.80 5.59 10.49
N LEU A 30 10.60 5.85 9.20
CA LEU A 30 11.28 6.95 8.49
C LEU A 30 10.89 8.32 9.05
N VAL A 31 9.62 8.53 9.36
CA VAL A 31 9.16 9.74 10.05
C VAL A 31 9.77 9.84 11.45
N ALA A 32 9.80 8.75 12.22
CA ALA A 32 10.47 8.76 13.51
C ALA A 32 11.96 9.10 13.37
N ARG A 33 12.64 8.54 12.36
CA ARG A 33 14.04 8.83 12.07
C ARG A 33 14.31 10.29 11.76
N SER A 34 13.45 10.98 11.00
CA SER A 34 13.63 12.42 10.73
C SER A 34 13.54 13.27 12.01
N LEU A 35 12.78 12.78 12.99
CA LEU A 35 12.66 13.36 14.33
C LEU A 35 13.69 12.85 15.34
N ALA A 36 14.54 11.88 15.00
CA ALA A 36 15.47 11.26 15.96
C ALA A 36 16.50 12.26 16.51
N PRO A 37 16.95 12.08 17.78
CA PRO A 37 18.01 12.91 18.34
C PRO A 37 19.36 12.63 17.64
N LYS A 38 20.27 13.60 17.67
CA LYS A 38 21.65 13.39 17.18
C LYS A 38 22.31 12.29 18.03
N GLY A 39 23.11 11.43 17.38
CA GLY A 39 23.77 10.33 18.10
C GLY A 39 22.82 9.21 18.54
N LEU A 40 21.73 8.97 17.80
CA LEU A 40 20.80 7.85 18.04
C LEU A 40 21.55 6.52 18.26
N ARG A 41 21.30 5.85 19.40
CA ARG A 41 21.91 4.55 19.74
C ARG A 41 20.92 3.46 20.07
N ASN A 42 19.75 3.80 20.58
CA ASN A 42 18.76 2.82 21.01
C ASN A 42 17.36 3.22 20.53
N VAL A 43 16.61 2.24 20.02
CA VAL A 43 15.21 2.39 19.64
C VAL A 43 14.37 1.25 20.24
N GLU A 44 13.30 1.60 20.93
CA GLU A 44 12.31 0.64 21.41
C GLU A 44 11.01 0.82 20.62
N PHE A 45 10.45 -0.30 20.14
CA PHE A 45 9.17 -0.34 19.44
C PHE A 45 8.12 -1.03 20.32
N SER A 46 7.07 -0.33 20.73
CA SER A 46 5.90 -0.93 21.38
C SER A 46 4.78 -1.11 20.36
N LEU A 47 4.39 -2.35 20.10
CA LEU A 47 3.41 -2.72 19.08
C LEU A 47 2.06 -3.01 19.74
N TYR A 48 0.98 -2.49 19.18
CA TYR A 48 -0.37 -2.65 19.70
C TYR A 48 -1.26 -3.41 18.72
N ASN A 49 -2.32 -4.04 19.23
CA ASN A 49 -3.38 -4.65 18.42
C ASN A 49 -2.82 -5.61 17.35
N SER A 50 -3.27 -5.50 16.09
CA SER A 50 -2.83 -6.33 14.96
C SER A 50 -1.31 -6.35 14.80
N PHE A 51 -0.64 -5.19 14.93
CA PHE A 51 0.82 -5.12 14.89
C PHE A 51 1.46 -6.00 15.97
N SER A 52 0.92 -6.01 17.19
CA SER A 52 1.44 -6.85 18.28
C SER A 52 1.35 -8.35 17.95
N HIS A 53 0.29 -8.77 17.24
CA HIS A 53 0.03 -10.19 16.99
C HIS A 53 0.75 -10.74 15.74
N THR A 54 0.97 -9.91 14.72
CA THR A 54 1.42 -10.37 13.39
C THR A 54 2.81 -9.86 12.96
N TYR A 55 3.47 -8.98 13.73
CA TYR A 55 4.67 -8.26 13.28
C TYR A 55 5.79 -9.14 12.73
N ARG A 56 6.02 -10.33 13.29
CA ARG A 56 7.06 -11.25 12.79
C ARG A 56 6.67 -11.87 11.46
N GLY A 57 5.40 -12.23 11.30
CA GLY A 57 4.86 -12.85 10.10
C GLY A 57 4.78 -11.89 8.92
N HIS A 58 4.50 -10.62 9.20
CA HIS A 58 4.45 -9.56 8.19
C HIS A 58 5.78 -8.81 8.02
N GLY A 59 6.84 -9.20 8.73
CA GLY A 59 8.15 -8.54 8.67
C GLY A 59 8.15 -7.08 9.15
N SER A 60 7.16 -6.67 9.96
CA SER A 60 7.08 -5.31 10.52
C SER A 60 8.27 -4.98 11.40
N ASP A 61 8.80 -5.98 12.12
CA ASP A 61 10.03 -5.81 12.90
C ASP A 61 11.21 -5.35 12.02
N ARG A 62 11.42 -6.05 10.92
CA ARG A 62 12.46 -5.71 9.94
C ARG A 62 12.20 -4.37 9.29
N ALA A 63 10.95 -4.09 8.92
CA ALA A 63 10.53 -2.85 8.30
C ALA A 63 10.75 -1.62 9.20
N LEU A 64 10.40 -1.73 10.49
CA LEU A 64 10.62 -0.68 11.48
C LEU A 64 12.12 -0.40 11.67
N VAL A 65 12.94 -1.45 11.78
CA VAL A 65 14.39 -1.29 11.88
C VAL A 65 14.98 -0.70 10.59
N ALA A 66 14.51 -1.14 9.42
CA ALA A 66 14.92 -0.60 8.13
C ALA A 66 14.63 0.90 8.00
N GLY A 67 13.42 1.34 8.41
CA GLY A 67 13.05 2.75 8.42
C GLY A 67 13.94 3.57 9.34
N MET A 68 14.30 3.04 10.53
CA MET A 68 15.26 3.72 11.42
C MET A 68 16.69 3.80 10.84
N LEU A 69 17.06 2.89 9.93
CA LEU A 69 18.30 2.96 9.17
C LEU A 69 18.24 3.93 7.98
N GLY A 70 17.04 4.38 7.60
CA GLY A 70 16.83 5.28 6.46
C GLY A 70 16.72 4.54 5.12
N LEU A 71 16.39 3.25 5.13
CA LEU A 71 16.12 2.52 3.89
C LEU A 71 14.76 2.94 3.32
N ALA A 72 14.66 3.01 2.00
CA ALA A 72 13.41 3.31 1.30
C ALA A 72 12.45 2.10 1.32
N PRO A 73 11.12 2.31 1.14
CA PRO A 73 10.14 1.22 1.13
C PRO A 73 10.39 0.13 0.08
N ASP A 74 11.05 0.46 -1.03
CA ASP A 74 11.41 -0.40 -2.17
C ASP A 74 12.85 -0.95 -2.08
N ASP A 75 13.57 -0.71 -0.98
CA ASP A 75 14.94 -1.19 -0.83
C ASP A 75 14.98 -2.67 -0.47
N ALA A 76 15.47 -3.53 -1.38
CA ALA A 76 15.60 -4.97 -1.17
C ALA A 76 16.38 -5.36 0.11
N ARG A 77 17.20 -4.47 0.67
CA ARG A 77 17.95 -4.69 1.91
C ARG A 77 17.08 -4.65 3.17
N VAL A 78 15.81 -4.26 3.09
CA VAL A 78 14.86 -4.26 4.22
C VAL A 78 14.81 -5.64 4.90
N ARG A 79 14.90 -6.72 4.14
CA ARG A 79 14.95 -8.11 4.66
C ARG A 79 16.13 -8.35 5.62
N ASP A 80 17.23 -7.63 5.43
CA ASP A 80 18.49 -7.78 6.16
C ASP A 80 18.69 -6.70 7.25
N SER A 81 17.64 -5.93 7.55
CA SER A 81 17.73 -4.74 8.41
C SER A 81 18.33 -5.00 9.78
N PHE A 82 18.10 -6.16 10.40
CA PHE A 82 18.71 -6.52 11.68
C PHE A 82 20.23 -6.65 11.60
N ALA A 83 20.74 -7.25 10.53
CA ALA A 83 22.19 -7.38 10.32
C ALA A 83 22.82 -6.00 10.05
N LEU A 84 22.12 -5.17 9.27
CA LEU A 84 22.53 -3.79 8.99
C LEU A 84 22.53 -2.92 10.25
N ALA A 85 21.52 -3.04 11.10
CA ALA A 85 21.44 -2.30 12.36
C ALA A 85 22.58 -2.68 13.31
N ARG A 86 22.91 -3.98 13.44
CA ARG A 86 24.08 -4.42 14.21
C ARG A 86 25.37 -3.84 13.65
N LYS A 87 25.55 -3.84 12.32
CA LYS A 87 26.73 -3.25 11.65
C LYS A 87 26.83 -1.74 11.88
N ALA A 88 25.70 -1.04 11.92
CA ALA A 88 25.61 0.40 12.20
C ALA A 88 25.73 0.75 13.70
N GLY A 89 25.73 -0.25 14.60
CA GLY A 89 25.77 -0.04 16.04
C GLY A 89 24.45 0.48 16.64
N LEU A 90 23.33 0.30 15.94
CA LEU A 90 21.98 0.65 16.40
C LEU A 90 21.41 -0.52 17.23
N LYS A 91 21.14 -0.28 18.51
CA LYS A 91 20.44 -1.22 19.39
C LYS A 91 18.94 -1.05 19.23
N PHE A 92 18.19 -2.16 19.23
CA PHE A 92 16.74 -2.11 19.12
C PHE A 92 16.05 -3.20 19.95
N SER A 93 14.82 -2.94 20.38
CA SER A 93 13.96 -3.87 21.11
C SER A 93 12.50 -3.75 20.68
N PHE A 94 11.74 -4.83 20.87
CA PHE A 94 10.30 -4.89 20.60
C PHE A 94 9.53 -5.26 21.86
N VAL A 95 8.44 -4.56 22.11
CA VAL A 95 7.51 -4.78 23.23
C VAL A 95 6.14 -5.06 22.65
N GLU A 96 5.59 -6.23 22.96
CA GLU A 96 4.20 -6.59 22.65
C GLU A 96 3.29 -5.92 23.68
N ALA A 97 2.71 -4.77 23.34
CA ALA A 97 1.92 -3.96 24.26
C ALA A 97 0.48 -4.47 24.42
N GLY A 98 0.06 -5.46 23.60
CA GLY A 98 -1.26 -6.07 23.64
C GLY A 98 -2.35 -5.25 22.95
N ASP A 99 -3.60 -5.56 23.28
CA ASP A 99 -4.78 -4.94 22.66
C ASP A 99 -5.24 -3.67 23.41
N ASP A 100 -5.54 -2.64 22.64
CA ASP A 100 -6.10 -1.36 23.08
C ASP A 100 -7.20 -0.93 22.09
N ALA A 101 -8.45 -1.08 22.49
CA ALA A 101 -9.63 -0.76 21.68
C ALA A 101 -9.73 0.74 21.33
N GLY A 102 -9.02 1.61 22.03
CA GLY A 102 -8.97 3.05 21.73
C GLY A 102 -7.98 3.42 20.63
N ARG A 103 -7.25 2.46 20.07
CA ARG A 103 -6.21 2.67 19.06
C ARG A 103 -6.55 2.02 17.73
N HIS A 104 -5.96 2.54 16.66
CA HIS A 104 -6.00 1.88 15.37
C HIS A 104 -5.40 0.46 15.48
N PRO A 105 -5.90 -0.56 14.74
CA PRO A 105 -5.36 -1.92 14.78
C PRO A 105 -3.87 -2.01 14.47
N ASN A 106 -3.35 -1.08 13.68
CA ASN A 106 -1.96 -1.06 13.22
C ASN A 106 -1.19 0.10 13.85
N THR A 107 -1.00 0.07 15.18
CA THR A 107 -0.36 1.16 15.92
C THR A 107 1.00 0.75 16.48
N VAL A 108 1.99 1.63 16.36
CA VAL A 108 3.32 1.49 16.98
C VAL A 108 3.71 2.76 17.72
N ARG A 109 4.27 2.58 18.93
CA ARG A 109 5.02 3.63 19.63
C ARG A 109 6.51 3.38 19.47
N ILE A 110 7.25 4.40 19.04
CA ILE A 110 8.68 4.36 18.83
C ILE A 110 9.33 5.28 19.86
N VAL A 111 10.28 4.77 20.65
CA VAL A 111 11.06 5.55 21.61
C VAL A 111 12.52 5.53 21.19
N MET A 112 13.09 6.69 20.94
CA MET A 112 14.44 6.87 20.39
C MET A 112 15.32 7.56 21.44
N ARG A 113 16.50 6.99 21.72
CA ARG A 113 17.44 7.50 22.72
C ARG A 113 18.82 7.73 22.13
N SER A 114 19.41 8.90 22.39
CA SER A 114 20.80 9.22 22.05
C SER A 114 21.79 8.70 23.11
N ASP A 115 23.08 8.80 22.79
CA ASP A 115 24.17 8.62 23.76
C ASP A 115 24.23 9.72 24.83
N SER A 116 23.78 10.93 24.51
CA SER A 116 23.67 12.07 25.44
C SER A 116 22.50 11.97 26.43
N GLY A 117 21.61 10.99 26.27
CA GLY A 117 20.42 10.80 27.10
C GLY A 117 19.17 11.55 26.63
N GLU A 118 19.21 12.19 25.47
CA GLU A 118 18.04 12.80 24.82
C GLU A 118 17.06 11.68 24.38
N GLU A 119 15.78 11.87 24.65
CA GLU A 119 14.72 10.93 24.31
C GLU A 119 13.63 11.62 23.50
N ILE A 120 13.23 10.99 22.39
CA ILE A 120 12.10 11.42 21.57
C ILE A 120 11.18 10.21 21.38
N SER A 121 9.87 10.41 21.50
CA SER A 121 8.88 9.36 21.27
C SER A 121 7.86 9.76 20.20
N LEU A 122 7.40 8.80 19.43
CA LEU A 122 6.41 8.98 18.38
C LEU A 122 5.39 7.84 18.44
N VAL A 123 4.12 8.13 18.17
CA VAL A 123 3.06 7.13 17.94
C VAL A 123 2.57 7.30 16.52
N GLY A 124 2.71 6.24 15.72
CA GLY A 124 2.25 6.18 14.34
C GLY A 124 1.26 5.04 14.12
N GLU A 125 0.39 5.23 13.14
CA GLU A 125 -0.66 4.31 12.76
C GLU A 125 -0.58 4.07 11.25
N SER A 126 -0.65 2.81 10.82
CA SER A 126 -0.75 2.48 9.39
C SER A 126 -2.21 2.28 9.01
N VAL A 127 -2.76 3.17 8.19
CA VAL A 127 -4.18 3.21 7.83
C VAL A 127 -4.54 2.39 6.58
N GLY A 128 -3.59 1.66 6.00
CA GLY A 128 -3.82 0.77 4.85
C GLY A 128 -3.33 1.36 3.53
N GLY A 129 -3.03 0.49 2.56
CA GLY A 129 -2.42 0.89 1.27
C GLY A 129 -1.04 1.54 1.40
N GLY A 130 -0.33 1.32 2.52
CA GLY A 130 0.95 1.99 2.80
C GLY A 130 0.83 3.42 3.32
N ARG A 131 -0.37 3.98 3.46
CA ARG A 131 -0.60 5.29 4.07
C ARG A 131 -0.44 5.21 5.59
N ILE A 132 0.02 6.30 6.19
CA ILE A 132 0.30 6.37 7.62
C ILE A 132 -0.27 7.65 8.22
N ARG A 133 -0.44 7.64 9.54
CA ARG A 133 -0.82 8.80 10.34
C ARG A 133 0.05 8.87 11.58
N ILE A 134 0.58 10.05 11.89
CA ILE A 134 1.25 10.29 13.17
C ILE A 134 0.22 10.84 14.15
N GLY A 135 0.00 10.08 15.23
CA GLY A 135 -1.01 10.39 16.25
C GLY A 135 -0.45 11.09 17.48
N ALA A 136 0.85 10.94 17.76
CA ALA A 136 1.51 11.65 18.85
C ALA A 136 3.03 11.81 18.66
N ILE A 137 3.58 12.91 19.16
CA ILE A 137 5.02 13.15 19.29
C ILE A 137 5.30 13.66 20.71
N ASN A 138 6.21 13.02 21.45
CA ASN A 138 6.53 13.33 22.85
C ASN A 138 5.29 13.40 23.77
N GLY A 139 4.29 12.55 23.51
CA GLY A 139 3.03 12.54 24.27
C GLY A 139 2.02 13.62 23.86
N VAL A 140 2.41 14.57 23.01
CA VAL A 140 1.50 15.55 22.40
C VAL A 140 0.73 14.88 21.26
N ARG A 141 -0.60 14.90 21.35
CA ARG A 141 -1.44 14.40 20.26
C ARG A 141 -1.33 15.31 19.05
N VAL A 142 -1.00 14.71 17.91
CA VAL A 142 -0.92 15.36 16.60
C VAL A 142 -1.74 14.53 15.61
N GLU A 143 -2.04 15.11 14.45
CA GLU A 143 -2.69 14.40 13.35
C GLU A 143 -2.01 14.83 12.07
N ILE A 144 -1.01 14.05 11.65
CA ILE A 144 -0.18 14.30 10.47
C ILE A 144 -0.33 13.10 9.54
N SER A 145 -0.89 13.30 8.35
CA SER A 145 -1.16 12.27 7.32
C SER A 145 -0.22 12.32 6.12
N GLY A 146 0.57 13.40 5.98
CA GLY A 146 1.49 13.58 4.85
C GLY A 146 0.86 14.25 3.63
N ASP A 147 -0.39 14.71 3.76
CA ASP A 147 -1.12 15.45 2.72
C ASP A 147 -0.54 16.85 2.49
N TYR A 148 0.17 17.39 3.49
CA TYR A 148 0.81 18.70 3.45
C TYR A 148 2.26 18.62 3.94
N PRO A 149 3.20 19.34 3.31
CA PRO A 149 4.51 19.62 3.88
C PRO A 149 4.35 20.11 5.33
N THR A 150 4.94 19.37 6.27
CA THR A 150 4.69 19.59 7.70
C THR A 150 5.96 20.02 8.43
N LEU A 151 5.89 21.10 9.21
CA LEU A 151 6.93 21.53 10.14
C LEU A 151 6.52 21.24 11.58
N PHE A 152 7.41 20.59 12.32
CA PHE A 152 7.28 20.40 13.77
C PHE A 152 8.30 21.28 14.50
N VAL A 153 7.81 22.29 15.21
CA VAL A 153 8.64 23.27 15.93
C VAL A 153 8.44 23.11 17.43
N THR A 154 9.53 22.84 18.15
CA THR A 154 9.56 22.86 19.62
C THR A 154 10.10 24.21 20.08
N HIS A 155 9.42 24.85 21.01
CA HIS A 155 9.76 26.18 21.50
C HIS A 155 9.37 26.35 22.98
N LEU A 156 9.85 27.41 23.62
CA LEU A 156 9.44 27.80 24.96
C LEU A 156 8.14 28.62 24.87
N ASP A 157 7.18 28.33 25.74
CA ASP A 157 5.90 29.05 25.85
C ASP A 157 6.14 30.46 26.42
N ARG A 158 6.49 31.42 25.54
CA ARG A 158 6.74 32.82 25.89
C ARG A 158 5.99 33.78 24.97
N PRO A 159 5.58 34.96 25.47
CA PRO A 159 4.99 36.00 24.64
C PRO A 159 5.84 36.30 23.40
N GLY A 160 5.20 36.39 22.24
CA GLY A 160 5.85 36.74 20.97
C GLY A 160 6.43 35.55 20.18
N VAL A 161 6.54 34.35 20.76
CA VAL A 161 7.14 33.20 20.06
C VAL A 161 6.34 32.82 18.81
N LEU A 162 5.01 32.70 18.91
CA LEU A 162 4.16 32.37 17.75
C LEU A 162 4.22 33.43 16.66
N ALA A 163 4.28 34.71 17.04
CA ALA A 163 4.45 35.81 16.09
C ALA A 163 5.82 35.75 15.38
N SER A 164 6.86 35.32 16.09
CA SER A 164 8.18 35.08 15.47
C SER A 164 8.15 33.92 14.49
N LEU A 165 7.44 32.83 14.81
CA LEU A 165 7.30 31.66 13.93
C LEU A 165 6.51 32.01 12.66
N THR A 166 5.35 32.65 12.81
CA THR A 166 4.53 33.05 11.65
C THR A 166 5.18 34.18 10.85
N GLY A 167 5.95 35.05 11.49
CA GLY A 167 6.76 36.07 10.80
C GLY A 167 7.85 35.44 9.92
N ALA A 168 8.50 34.38 10.38
CA ALA A 168 9.49 33.64 9.57
C ALA A 168 8.82 32.96 8.36
N LEU A 169 7.66 32.34 8.54
CA LEU A 169 6.87 31.74 7.45
C LEU A 169 6.35 32.77 6.44
N SER A 170 5.94 33.94 6.92
CA SER A 170 5.52 35.04 6.04
C SER A 170 6.68 35.57 5.19
N ALA A 171 7.91 35.59 5.71
CA ALA A 171 9.08 36.04 4.98
C ALA A 171 9.47 35.09 3.83
N SER A 172 9.19 33.78 3.96
CA SER A 172 9.40 32.79 2.90
C SER A 172 8.25 32.72 1.89
N SER A 173 7.23 33.58 2.02
CA SER A 173 6.02 33.56 1.18
C SER A 173 5.27 32.22 1.18
N SER A 174 5.42 31.41 2.24
CA SER A 174 4.75 30.10 2.35
C SER A 174 3.37 30.28 2.97
N ASN A 175 2.33 29.74 2.33
CA ASN A 175 0.99 29.75 2.91
C ASN A 175 0.82 28.63 3.94
N ILE A 176 0.08 28.92 5.02
CA ILE A 176 -0.19 27.97 6.10
C ILE A 176 -1.59 27.40 5.88
N ALA A 177 -1.67 26.11 5.54
CA ALA A 177 -2.92 25.36 5.46
C ALA A 177 -3.54 25.20 6.85
N THR A 178 -2.75 24.70 7.81
CA THR A 178 -3.15 24.60 9.21
C THR A 178 -2.00 24.91 10.17
N MET A 179 -2.34 25.48 11.34
CA MET A 179 -1.39 25.68 12.44
C MET A 179 -2.02 25.20 13.74
N ARG A 180 -1.32 24.32 14.45
CA ARG A 180 -1.77 23.79 15.75
C ARG A 180 -0.66 23.93 16.78
N THR A 181 -0.97 24.53 17.93
CA THR A 181 0.00 24.72 19.02
C THR A 181 -0.45 23.99 20.28
N TYR A 182 0.48 23.28 20.90
CA TYR A 182 0.29 22.48 22.10
C TYR A 182 1.32 22.88 23.14
N ARG A 183 0.87 23.16 24.36
CA ARG A 183 1.77 23.46 25.50
C ARG A 183 1.75 22.31 26.49
N GLU A 184 2.90 21.93 27.03
CA GLU A 184 2.95 20.97 28.13
C GLU A 184 2.43 21.59 29.43
N ARG A 185 2.94 22.79 29.74
CA ARG A 185 2.54 23.61 30.88
C ARG A 185 2.81 25.07 30.59
N ARG A 186 2.09 25.96 31.27
CA ARG A 186 2.27 27.41 31.13
C ARG A 186 3.72 27.82 31.40
N GLY A 187 4.36 28.48 30.45
CA GLY A 187 5.76 28.92 30.55
C GLY A 187 6.81 27.82 30.40
N GLY A 188 6.38 26.59 30.06
CA GLY A 188 7.25 25.44 29.82
C GLY A 188 7.57 25.23 28.34
N SER A 189 7.75 23.96 27.94
CA SER A 189 7.88 23.57 26.54
C SER A 189 6.52 23.61 25.84
N ALA A 190 6.55 23.97 24.56
CA ALA A 190 5.42 23.94 23.65
C ALA A 190 5.87 23.49 22.26
N HIS A 191 4.92 22.97 21.50
CA HIS A 191 5.11 22.44 20.17
C HIS A 191 4.09 23.07 19.22
N THR A 192 4.56 23.61 18.12
CA THR A 192 3.70 24.10 17.03
C THR A 192 3.94 23.24 15.80
N VAL A 193 2.84 22.75 15.23
CA VAL A 193 2.80 22.05 13.95
C VAL A 193 2.26 23.00 12.91
N PHE A 194 2.99 23.18 11.81
CA PHE A 194 2.53 23.89 10.63
C PHE A 194 2.37 22.90 9.47
N GLU A 195 1.20 22.88 8.86
CA GLU A 195 0.97 22.25 7.55
C GLU A 195 0.93 23.37 6.52
N LEU A 196 1.77 23.30 5.49
CA LEU A 196 1.93 24.32 4.46
C LEU A 196 1.34 23.82 3.14
N ASP A 197 0.93 24.75 2.26
CA ASP A 197 0.44 24.38 0.93
C ASP A 197 1.57 24.06 -0.06
N ASP A 198 2.74 24.64 0.18
CA ASP A 198 3.91 24.54 -0.69
C ASP A 198 5.08 23.84 0.03
N GLY A 199 6.07 23.42 -0.76
CA GLY A 199 7.30 22.83 -0.25
C GLY A 199 8.03 23.73 0.76
N ILE A 200 8.75 23.11 1.70
CA ILE A 200 9.48 23.81 2.75
C ILE A 200 10.89 24.15 2.27
N ASP A 201 11.19 25.45 2.19
CA ASP A 201 12.52 25.97 1.84
C ASP A 201 13.55 25.69 2.98
N PRO A 202 14.75 25.18 2.67
CA PRO A 202 15.86 25.10 3.63
C PRO A 202 16.17 26.39 4.41
N ASP A 203 15.99 27.56 3.78
CA ASP A 203 16.22 28.86 4.42
C ASP A 203 15.17 29.17 5.48
N LEU A 204 13.92 28.76 5.25
CA LEU A 204 12.83 28.85 6.23
C LEU A 204 13.15 28.01 7.47
N LEU A 205 13.62 26.78 7.29
CA LEU A 205 13.97 25.90 8.42
C LEU A 205 15.11 26.48 9.27
N SER A 206 16.10 27.07 8.61
CA SER A 206 17.23 27.75 9.27
C SER A 206 16.76 28.98 10.03
N GLY A 207 15.88 29.80 9.43
CA GLY A 207 15.28 30.97 10.07
C GLY A 207 14.45 30.63 11.29
N LEU A 208 13.60 29.59 11.21
CA LEU A 208 12.82 29.09 12.34
C LEU A 208 13.72 28.58 13.47
N SER A 209 14.78 27.85 13.14
CA SER A 209 15.72 27.32 14.13
C SER A 209 16.52 28.41 14.85
N ALA A 210 16.74 29.56 14.19
CA ALA A 210 17.41 30.72 14.78
C ALA A 210 16.45 31.66 15.53
N ALA A 211 15.13 31.46 15.44
CA ALA A 211 14.15 32.35 16.02
C ALA A 211 14.19 32.33 17.57
N PRO A 212 13.94 33.48 18.23
CA PRO A 212 13.97 33.55 19.69
C PRO A 212 13.01 32.56 20.34
N ASN A 213 13.50 31.86 21.37
CA ASN A 213 12.76 30.86 22.14
C ASN A 213 12.40 29.57 21.39
N VAL A 214 12.89 29.37 20.15
CA VAL A 214 12.81 28.08 19.47
C VAL A 214 13.90 27.16 19.98
N VAL A 215 13.52 25.92 20.31
CA VAL A 215 14.43 24.86 20.75
C VAL A 215 14.87 24.04 19.54
N SER A 216 13.94 23.71 18.64
CA SER A 216 14.23 23.01 17.39
C SER A 216 13.10 23.18 16.38
N ALA A 217 13.42 23.28 15.09
CA ALA A 217 12.46 23.12 14.01
C ALA A 217 12.87 21.92 13.14
N ARG A 218 11.91 21.09 12.73
CA ARG A 218 12.14 19.91 11.88
C ARG A 218 11.06 19.78 10.83
N VAL A 219 11.46 19.36 9.62
CA VAL A 219 10.52 18.94 8.58
C VAL A 219 10.08 17.51 8.87
N VAL A 220 8.78 17.28 8.84
CA VAL A 220 8.15 15.96 8.91
C VAL A 220 7.79 15.57 7.48
N ASP A 221 8.65 14.77 6.87
CA ASP A 221 8.41 14.21 5.54
C ASP A 221 7.82 12.81 5.67
N ILE A 222 6.74 12.52 4.93
CA ILE A 222 6.12 11.20 4.87
C ILE A 222 6.51 10.55 3.54
N PRO A 223 7.43 9.55 3.55
CA PRO A 223 7.95 8.98 2.32
C PRO A 223 6.86 8.32 1.47
N GLY A 224 6.73 8.77 0.22
CA GLY A 224 5.80 8.22 -0.76
C GLY A 224 4.35 8.68 -0.59
N SER A 225 4.08 9.78 0.12
CA SER A 225 2.85 10.56 -0.10
C SER A 225 3.04 11.46 -1.33
N SER A 226 1.99 11.59 -2.14
CA SER A 226 1.97 12.56 -3.24
C SER A 226 1.94 13.97 -2.65
N HIS A 227 2.74 14.89 -3.19
CA HIS A 227 2.76 16.31 -2.79
C HIS A 227 1.62 17.12 -3.42
N VAL A 228 0.57 16.45 -3.93
CA VAL A 228 -0.55 17.13 -4.57
C VAL A 228 -1.40 17.81 -3.50
N SER A 229 -1.48 19.14 -3.56
CA SER A 229 -2.39 19.91 -2.73
C SER A 229 -3.83 19.40 -2.89
N PRO A 230 -4.56 19.15 -1.78
CA PRO A 230 -5.96 18.75 -1.82
C PRO A 230 -6.90 19.70 -2.58
N GLU A 231 -6.47 20.94 -2.84
CA GLU A 231 -7.23 21.95 -3.60
C GLU A 231 -7.01 21.88 -5.13
N THR A 232 -6.23 20.91 -5.63
CA THR A 232 -5.95 20.76 -7.06
C THR A 232 -7.22 20.41 -7.85
N HIS A 233 -7.68 21.34 -8.69
CA HIS A 233 -8.82 21.13 -9.59
C HIS A 233 -8.38 20.48 -10.91
N LEU A 234 -8.69 19.19 -11.08
CA LEU A 234 -8.39 18.44 -12.30
C LEU A 234 -9.51 18.55 -13.34
N ARG A 235 -9.21 19.01 -14.55
CA ARG A 235 -10.15 19.06 -15.68
C ARG A 235 -10.55 17.66 -16.15
N LEU A 236 -9.63 16.70 -16.03
CA LEU A 236 -9.81 15.29 -16.36
C LEU A 236 -10.11 14.43 -15.12
N GLY A 237 -10.51 15.05 -14.01
CA GLY A 237 -10.90 14.31 -12.80
C GLY A 237 -12.20 13.52 -12.99
N PHE A 238 -12.34 12.47 -12.20
CA PHE A 238 -13.56 11.67 -12.04
C PHE A 238 -13.61 11.14 -10.60
N ASN A 239 -14.82 10.88 -10.10
CA ASN A 239 -15.08 10.38 -8.75
C ASN A 239 -15.72 8.98 -8.74
N ASP A 240 -16.33 8.59 -9.86
CA ASP A 240 -17.07 7.35 -10.01
C ASP A 240 -16.98 6.83 -11.46
N GLY A 241 -17.53 5.65 -11.71
CA GLY A 241 -17.56 4.99 -13.01
C GLY A 241 -18.40 5.75 -14.02
N ALA A 242 -19.53 6.35 -13.62
CA ALA A 242 -20.36 7.16 -14.49
C ALA A 242 -19.61 8.40 -15.03
N GLU A 243 -18.90 9.14 -14.18
CA GLU A 243 -18.05 10.26 -14.56
C GLU A 243 -16.89 9.81 -15.46
N LEU A 244 -16.24 8.68 -15.14
CA LEU A 244 -15.18 8.10 -15.95
C LEU A 244 -15.67 7.72 -17.37
N LEU A 245 -16.86 7.11 -17.49
CA LEU A 245 -17.47 6.82 -18.79
C LEU A 245 -17.78 8.10 -19.56
N ALA A 246 -18.34 9.12 -18.90
CA ALA A 246 -18.63 10.39 -19.53
C ALA A 246 -17.35 11.07 -20.04
N LEU A 247 -16.25 10.97 -19.28
CA LEU A 247 -14.94 11.46 -19.69
C LEU A 247 -14.41 10.72 -20.94
N CYS A 248 -14.51 9.39 -20.95
CA CYS A 248 -14.10 8.56 -22.09
C CYS A 248 -14.90 8.91 -23.36
N ARG A 249 -16.23 9.06 -23.24
CA ARG A 249 -17.12 9.44 -24.36
C ARG A 249 -16.80 10.82 -24.90
N ARG A 250 -16.61 11.80 -24.02
CA ARG A 250 -16.25 13.19 -24.38
C ARG A 250 -14.89 13.26 -25.05
N GLY A 251 -13.92 12.51 -24.53
CA GLY A 251 -12.54 12.47 -25.03
C GLY A 251 -12.32 11.53 -26.22
N ARG A 252 -13.30 10.69 -26.57
CA ARG A 252 -13.16 9.56 -27.52
C ARG A 252 -11.92 8.73 -27.25
N THR A 253 -11.72 8.39 -25.97
CA THR A 253 -10.55 7.65 -25.47
C THR A 253 -10.97 6.40 -24.71
N SER A 254 -10.05 5.45 -24.59
CA SER A 254 -10.19 4.33 -23.66
C SER A 254 -10.08 4.79 -22.20
N ILE A 255 -10.43 3.91 -21.25
CA ILE A 255 -10.28 4.20 -19.82
C ILE A 255 -8.80 4.42 -19.49
N GLY A 256 -7.91 3.58 -20.02
CA GLY A 256 -6.47 3.75 -19.83
C GLY A 256 -5.95 5.08 -20.37
N GLY A 257 -6.40 5.49 -21.55
CA GLY A 257 -6.04 6.80 -22.11
C GLY A 257 -6.59 7.98 -21.30
N ALA A 258 -7.79 7.87 -20.72
CA ALA A 258 -8.34 8.88 -19.83
C ALA A 258 -7.52 9.01 -18.54
N MET A 259 -7.15 7.88 -17.92
CA MET A 259 -6.38 7.85 -16.68
C MET A 259 -4.96 8.38 -16.87
N ARG A 260 -4.26 7.96 -17.94
CA ARG A 260 -2.92 8.49 -18.25
C ARG A 260 -2.91 10.01 -18.35
N ARG A 261 -3.87 10.58 -19.09
CA ARG A 261 -3.98 12.04 -19.26
C ARG A 261 -4.37 12.76 -17.96
N ARG A 262 -5.17 12.13 -17.10
CA ARG A 262 -5.45 12.65 -15.76
C ARG A 262 -4.16 12.67 -14.92
N GLU A 263 -3.36 11.61 -14.99
CA GLU A 263 -2.11 11.52 -14.23
C GLU A 263 -1.11 12.59 -14.68
N GLU A 264 -1.00 12.82 -15.98
CA GLU A 264 -0.18 13.90 -16.56
C GLU A 264 -0.66 15.30 -16.11
N GLU A 265 -1.96 15.50 -15.88
CA GLU A 265 -2.50 16.74 -15.31
C GLU A 265 -2.19 16.85 -13.80
N LEU A 266 -2.21 15.73 -13.08
CA LEU A 266 -1.96 15.66 -11.64
C LEU A 266 -0.49 15.91 -11.30
N GLU A 267 0.43 15.34 -12.09
CA GLU A 267 1.88 15.41 -11.89
C GLU A 267 2.58 16.04 -13.11
N SER A 268 2.21 17.27 -13.45
CA SER A 268 2.67 17.95 -14.69
C SER A 268 4.19 18.13 -14.86
N HIS A 269 4.99 17.83 -13.83
CA HIS A 269 6.45 17.92 -13.83
C HIS A 269 7.16 16.56 -13.90
N GLU A 270 6.43 15.45 -13.86
CA GLU A 270 6.97 14.09 -13.84
C GLU A 270 6.72 13.37 -15.17
N ASP A 271 7.64 12.47 -15.55
CA ASP A 271 7.44 11.57 -16.68
C ASP A 271 6.62 10.35 -16.23
N VAL A 272 5.30 10.48 -16.29
CA VAL A 272 4.35 9.45 -15.88
C VAL A 272 4.48 8.16 -16.70
N ASP A 273 4.91 8.24 -17.97
CA ASP A 273 5.10 7.04 -18.80
C ASP A 273 6.36 6.29 -18.45
N ALA A 274 7.47 7.00 -18.15
CA ALA A 274 8.69 6.37 -17.64
C ALA A 274 8.44 5.68 -16.30
N ARG A 275 7.65 6.30 -15.40
CA ARG A 275 7.25 5.67 -14.13
C ARG A 275 6.40 4.41 -14.37
N MET A 276 5.43 4.45 -15.27
CA MET A 276 4.63 3.27 -15.62
C MET A 276 5.46 2.18 -16.32
N ALA A 277 6.48 2.56 -17.09
CA ALA A 277 7.42 1.59 -17.67
C ALA A 277 8.25 0.88 -16.59
N HIS A 278 8.69 1.60 -15.55
CA HIS A 278 9.37 1.01 -14.42
C HIS A 278 8.44 0.07 -13.62
N VAL A 279 7.18 0.45 -13.41
CA VAL A 279 6.16 -0.43 -12.82
C VAL A 279 6.03 -1.74 -13.60
N LEU A 280 5.95 -1.66 -14.93
CA LEU A 280 5.87 -2.85 -15.79
C LEU A 280 7.13 -3.73 -15.69
N GLU A 281 8.32 -3.13 -15.60
CA GLU A 281 9.57 -3.86 -15.42
C GLU A 281 9.57 -4.66 -14.10
N VAL A 282 9.19 -4.02 -12.98
CA VAL A 282 9.08 -4.68 -11.68
C VAL A 282 8.04 -5.79 -11.70
N MET A 283 6.87 -5.56 -12.32
CA MET A 283 5.82 -6.58 -12.51
C MET A 283 6.31 -7.82 -13.29
N ARG A 284 7.21 -7.64 -14.26
CA ARG A 284 7.83 -8.77 -14.99
C ARG A 284 8.78 -9.56 -14.10
N ASP A 285 9.64 -8.89 -13.36
CA ASP A 285 10.60 -9.56 -12.46
C ASP A 285 9.89 -10.29 -11.30
N GLU A 286 8.85 -9.70 -10.71
CA GLU A 286 8.13 -10.33 -9.59
C GLU A 286 7.31 -11.57 -9.99
N THR A 287 6.82 -11.62 -11.23
CA THR A 287 6.02 -12.74 -11.75
C THR A 287 6.88 -13.88 -12.28
N THR A 288 8.10 -13.61 -12.73
CA THR A 288 8.99 -14.62 -13.34
C THR A 288 10.13 -15.06 -12.42
N GLY A 289 10.72 -14.14 -11.66
CA GLY A 289 11.87 -14.42 -10.80
C GLY A 289 11.65 -15.57 -9.79
N PRO A 290 10.54 -15.61 -9.04
CA PRO A 290 10.25 -16.71 -8.11
C PRO A 290 10.00 -18.05 -8.80
N ILE A 291 9.54 -18.04 -10.05
CA ILE A 291 9.39 -19.24 -10.87
C ILE A 291 10.76 -19.78 -11.27
N GLU A 292 11.70 -18.92 -11.64
CA GLU A 292 13.07 -19.29 -12.01
C GLU A 292 13.94 -19.67 -10.80
N ARG A 293 13.72 -19.01 -9.68
CA ARG A 293 14.48 -19.20 -8.43
C ARG A 293 13.52 -19.24 -7.24
N PRO A 294 12.85 -20.38 -6.99
CA PRO A 294 11.98 -20.55 -5.84
C PRO A 294 12.75 -20.40 -4.53
N GLU A 295 12.23 -19.55 -3.66
CA GLU A 295 12.74 -19.33 -2.31
C GLU A 295 11.62 -19.57 -1.31
N ARG A 296 11.93 -20.22 -0.19
CA ARG A 296 10.97 -20.44 0.88
C ARG A 296 10.64 -19.13 1.57
N SER A 297 9.35 -18.84 1.75
CA SER A 297 8.87 -17.65 2.44
C SER A 297 9.28 -17.60 3.92
N LEU A 298 9.19 -16.42 4.53
CA LEU A 298 9.48 -16.24 5.96
C LEU A 298 8.57 -17.09 6.87
N GLY A 299 7.29 -17.22 6.52
CA GLY A 299 6.34 -18.04 7.25
C GLY A 299 6.41 -19.53 6.91
N GLY A 300 7.02 -19.86 5.78
CA GLY A 300 7.37 -21.20 5.35
C GLY A 300 6.22 -22.02 4.76
N LEU A 301 5.07 -21.41 4.42
CA LEU A 301 3.94 -22.10 3.77
C LEU A 301 4.07 -22.11 2.24
N ILE A 302 4.75 -21.12 1.65
CA ILE A 302 4.92 -20.97 0.19
C ILE A 302 6.40 -20.82 -0.22
N GLY A 303 6.71 -21.04 -1.50
CA GLY A 303 8.06 -20.91 -2.05
C GLY A 303 8.44 -21.89 -3.16
N GLY A 304 7.54 -22.13 -4.11
CA GLY A 304 7.77 -23.01 -5.26
C GLY A 304 6.49 -23.64 -5.85
N GLN A 305 5.33 -23.30 -5.31
CA GLN A 305 4.04 -23.72 -5.82
C GLN A 305 3.75 -23.08 -7.18
N ALA A 306 4.20 -21.84 -7.43
CA ALA A 306 4.05 -21.18 -8.73
C ALA A 306 4.73 -21.97 -9.85
N ARG A 307 5.99 -22.40 -9.63
CA ARG A 307 6.70 -23.30 -10.55
C ARG A 307 5.97 -24.63 -10.71
N SER A 308 5.55 -25.24 -9.60
CA SER A 308 4.85 -26.54 -9.63
C SER A 308 3.58 -26.51 -10.49
N LEU A 309 2.88 -25.36 -10.56
CA LEU A 309 1.71 -25.18 -11.41
C LEU A 309 2.09 -25.18 -12.90
N LEU A 310 3.19 -24.54 -13.28
CA LEU A 310 3.68 -24.53 -14.66
C LEU A 310 4.26 -25.87 -15.10
N ASP A 311 5.02 -26.54 -14.23
CA ASP A 311 5.65 -27.84 -14.52
C ASP A 311 4.62 -28.90 -14.95
N ARG A 312 3.40 -28.81 -14.41
CA ARG A 312 2.25 -29.68 -14.76
C ARG A 312 1.23 -28.99 -15.66
N GLY A 313 1.50 -27.77 -16.10
CA GLY A 313 0.55 -26.93 -16.81
C GLY A 313 0.15 -27.53 -18.15
N GLU A 314 1.13 -27.96 -18.94
CA GLU A 314 0.88 -28.59 -20.25
C GLU A 314 0.09 -29.91 -20.13
N GLU A 315 0.44 -30.74 -19.14
CA GLU A 315 -0.25 -32.01 -18.85
C GLU A 315 -1.73 -31.79 -18.52
N LEU A 316 -2.05 -30.73 -17.76
CA LEU A 316 -3.38 -30.48 -17.22
C LEU A 316 -4.21 -29.48 -18.05
N ALA A 317 -3.59 -28.73 -18.97
CA ALA A 317 -4.22 -27.64 -19.71
C ALA A 317 -5.48 -28.09 -20.46
N GLY A 318 -5.49 -29.28 -21.05
CA GLY A 318 -6.62 -29.78 -21.84
C GLY A 318 -7.90 -30.04 -21.03
N GLY A 319 -7.80 -30.26 -19.72
CA GLY A 319 -8.95 -30.58 -18.86
C GLY A 319 -9.31 -29.51 -17.83
N LEU A 320 -8.39 -28.57 -17.54
CA LEU A 320 -8.55 -27.58 -16.48
C LEU A 320 -8.48 -26.15 -17.03
N LEU A 321 -7.45 -25.39 -16.65
CA LEU A 321 -7.39 -23.94 -16.85
C LEU A 321 -7.05 -23.54 -18.30
N GLY A 322 -6.56 -24.46 -19.13
CA GLY A 322 -5.90 -24.11 -20.39
C GLY A 322 -4.57 -23.39 -20.17
N THR A 323 -3.86 -23.08 -21.26
CA THR A 323 -2.49 -22.55 -21.19
C THR A 323 -2.43 -21.15 -20.59
N THR A 324 -3.25 -20.21 -21.08
CA THR A 324 -3.19 -18.80 -20.67
C THR A 324 -3.55 -18.61 -19.20
N LEU A 325 -4.63 -19.21 -18.71
CA LEU A 325 -5.03 -19.08 -17.31
C LEU A 325 -4.10 -19.86 -16.38
N THR A 326 -3.52 -20.99 -16.81
CA THR A 326 -2.46 -21.66 -16.02
C THR A 326 -1.28 -20.73 -15.81
N LYS A 327 -0.83 -20.05 -16.87
CA LYS A 327 0.28 -19.10 -16.83
C LYS A 327 -0.05 -17.90 -15.94
N ALA A 328 -1.25 -17.34 -16.12
CA ALA A 328 -1.72 -16.20 -15.34
C ALA A 328 -1.82 -16.51 -13.83
N ALA A 329 -2.32 -17.70 -13.48
CA ALA A 329 -2.36 -18.17 -12.10
C ALA A 329 -0.95 -18.38 -11.53
N ALA A 330 -0.03 -18.94 -12.30
CA ALA A 330 1.36 -19.14 -11.87
C ALA A 330 2.07 -17.80 -11.61
N TYR A 331 1.92 -16.82 -12.50
CA TYR A 331 2.44 -15.47 -12.32
C TYR A 331 1.90 -14.81 -11.06
N ALA A 332 0.58 -14.90 -10.82
CA ALA A 332 -0.03 -14.39 -9.61
C ALA A 332 0.51 -15.08 -8.34
N MET A 333 0.70 -16.40 -8.38
CA MET A 333 1.30 -17.14 -7.27
C MET A 333 2.76 -16.77 -7.03
N ALA A 334 3.52 -16.51 -8.09
CA ALA A 334 4.93 -16.11 -8.04
C ALA A 334 5.10 -14.75 -7.37
N THR A 335 4.30 -13.74 -7.74
CA THR A 335 4.32 -12.43 -7.08
C THR A 335 4.13 -12.57 -5.57
N LEU A 336 3.25 -13.48 -5.12
CA LEU A 336 3.03 -13.71 -3.69
C LEU A 336 4.20 -14.46 -3.03
N GLU A 337 4.90 -15.33 -3.74
CA GLU A 337 6.16 -15.93 -3.26
C GLU A 337 7.26 -14.87 -3.10
N ARG A 338 7.36 -13.93 -4.05
CA ARG A 338 8.27 -12.78 -3.91
C ARG A 338 7.90 -11.90 -2.71
N SER A 339 6.61 -11.57 -2.59
CA SER A 339 6.11 -10.75 -1.50
C SER A 339 6.40 -11.40 -0.13
N ALA A 340 6.13 -12.70 0.02
CA ALA A 340 6.35 -13.45 1.27
C ALA A 340 7.82 -13.73 1.61
N THR A 341 8.74 -13.53 0.66
CA THR A 341 10.19 -13.57 0.88
C THR A 341 10.79 -12.18 1.16
N MET A 342 9.94 -11.15 1.34
CA MET A 342 10.32 -9.74 1.46
C MET A 342 11.11 -9.23 0.25
N GLY A 343 10.76 -9.70 -0.95
CA GLY A 343 11.23 -9.10 -2.19
C GLY A 343 10.45 -7.84 -2.55
N VAL A 344 11.01 -7.07 -3.49
CA VAL A 344 10.36 -5.89 -4.06
C VAL A 344 9.23 -6.34 -4.98
N ILE A 345 8.06 -5.74 -4.80
CA ILE A 345 6.85 -5.98 -5.59
C ILE A 345 6.14 -4.66 -5.92
N VAL A 346 5.22 -4.70 -6.88
CA VAL A 346 4.22 -3.64 -7.11
C VAL A 346 2.93 -3.99 -6.38
N ALA A 347 2.46 -3.14 -5.47
CA ALA A 347 1.13 -3.29 -4.89
C ALA A 347 0.03 -3.03 -5.94
N ALA A 348 -1.01 -3.88 -5.98
CA ALA A 348 -2.08 -3.79 -6.98
C ALA A 348 -3.45 -4.34 -6.48
N PRO A 349 -4.22 -3.60 -5.66
CA PRO A 349 -3.87 -2.34 -5.00
C PRO A 349 -3.16 -2.52 -3.66
N THR A 350 -3.09 -3.74 -3.14
CA THR A 350 -2.32 -4.06 -1.92
C THR A 350 -1.29 -5.14 -2.22
N ALA A 351 -0.31 -5.28 -1.32
CA ALA A 351 0.67 -6.36 -1.39
C ALA A 351 0.02 -7.76 -1.30
N GLY A 352 -1.12 -7.88 -0.62
CA GLY A 352 -1.87 -9.14 -0.46
C GLY A 352 -2.59 -9.59 -1.72
N SER A 353 -2.87 -8.69 -2.66
CA SER A 353 -3.50 -8.95 -3.97
C SER A 353 -2.61 -8.60 -5.17
N ALA A 354 -1.33 -8.31 -4.92
CA ALA A 354 -0.36 -7.83 -5.90
C ALA A 354 -0.20 -8.74 -7.13
N GLY A 355 -0.49 -10.04 -7.02
CA GLY A 355 -0.33 -10.97 -8.13
C GLY A 355 -1.44 -10.90 -9.17
N VAL A 356 -2.64 -10.39 -8.85
CA VAL A 356 -3.82 -10.53 -9.71
C VAL A 356 -3.67 -9.73 -11.02
N VAL A 357 -3.39 -8.43 -10.92
CA VAL A 357 -3.24 -7.55 -12.09
C VAL A 357 -2.09 -7.97 -13.00
N PRO A 358 -0.83 -8.07 -12.52
CA PRO A 358 0.28 -8.49 -13.38
C PRO A 358 0.09 -9.91 -13.90
N GLY A 359 -0.42 -10.84 -13.08
CA GLY A 359 -0.68 -12.22 -13.51
C GLY A 359 -1.64 -12.30 -14.69
N ALA A 360 -2.78 -11.61 -14.62
CA ALA A 360 -3.77 -11.58 -15.70
C ALA A 360 -3.27 -10.83 -16.94
N VAL A 361 -2.80 -9.59 -16.77
CA VAL A 361 -2.42 -8.71 -17.89
C VAL A 361 -1.21 -9.27 -18.64
N LEU A 362 -0.15 -9.70 -17.95
CA LEU A 362 1.06 -10.20 -18.61
C LEU A 362 0.78 -11.49 -19.37
N ALA A 363 0.11 -12.47 -18.75
CA ALA A 363 -0.16 -13.75 -19.41
C ALA A 363 -1.08 -13.61 -20.64
N VAL A 364 -2.10 -12.74 -20.57
CA VAL A 364 -2.95 -12.45 -21.74
C VAL A 364 -2.16 -11.68 -22.80
N SER A 365 -1.35 -10.69 -22.42
CA SER A 365 -0.54 -9.91 -23.36
C SER A 365 0.43 -10.79 -24.16
N GLU A 366 1.08 -11.74 -23.51
CA GLU A 366 1.97 -12.71 -24.17
C GLU A 366 1.20 -13.63 -25.12
N SER A 367 -0.01 -14.06 -24.74
CA SER A 367 -0.88 -14.88 -25.59
C SER A 367 -1.38 -14.12 -26.83
N LEU A 368 -1.51 -12.80 -26.75
CA LEU A 368 -1.92 -11.94 -27.86
C LEU A 368 -0.73 -11.43 -28.69
N GLY A 369 0.50 -11.55 -28.19
CA GLY A 369 1.68 -10.92 -28.79
C GLY A 369 1.65 -9.39 -28.69
N SER A 370 1.08 -8.85 -27.61
CA SER A 370 0.93 -7.41 -27.39
C SER A 370 2.27 -6.71 -27.14
N THR A 371 2.32 -5.43 -27.50
CA THR A 371 3.45 -4.53 -27.26
C THR A 371 3.44 -3.97 -25.83
N ASP A 372 4.60 -3.51 -25.34
CA ASP A 372 4.71 -2.84 -24.03
C ASP A 372 3.78 -1.63 -23.89
N GLU A 373 3.52 -0.92 -24.99
CA GLU A 373 2.60 0.23 -24.98
C GLU A 373 1.14 -0.18 -24.77
N GLU A 374 0.73 -1.32 -25.34
CA GLU A 374 -0.60 -1.89 -25.10
C GLU A 374 -0.75 -2.37 -23.66
N VAL A 375 0.30 -3.00 -23.12
CA VAL A 375 0.32 -3.43 -21.72
C VAL A 375 0.24 -2.22 -20.78
N ARG A 376 1.02 -1.16 -21.00
CA ARG A 376 0.96 0.06 -20.19
C ARG A 376 -0.41 0.73 -20.25
N ARG A 377 -1.06 0.80 -21.43
CA ARG A 377 -2.45 1.30 -21.52
C ARG A 377 -3.43 0.47 -20.70
N ALA A 378 -3.30 -0.87 -20.71
CA ALA A 378 -4.11 -1.74 -19.85
C ALA A 378 -3.84 -1.49 -18.35
N LEU A 379 -2.59 -1.25 -17.95
CA LEU A 379 -2.25 -0.90 -16.57
C LEU A 379 -2.85 0.45 -16.15
N TRP A 380 -2.85 1.45 -17.03
CA TRP A 380 -3.57 2.72 -16.77
C TRP A 380 -5.07 2.51 -16.57
N ASN A 381 -5.68 1.57 -17.30
CA ASN A 381 -7.08 1.20 -17.07
C ASN A 381 -7.26 0.59 -15.67
N ALA A 382 -6.41 -0.36 -15.29
CA ALA A 382 -6.42 -0.93 -13.94
C ALA A 382 -6.31 0.15 -12.84
N CYS A 383 -5.43 1.15 -13.01
CA CYS A 383 -5.33 2.28 -12.09
C CYS A 383 -6.65 3.03 -11.92
N ALA A 384 -7.36 3.31 -13.04
CA ALA A 384 -8.62 4.05 -13.01
C ALA A 384 -9.70 3.31 -12.18
N ILE A 385 -9.84 2.00 -12.42
CA ILE A 385 -10.79 1.15 -11.70
C ILE A 385 -10.44 1.10 -10.21
N GLY A 386 -9.17 0.83 -9.90
CA GLY A 386 -8.72 0.76 -8.51
C GLY A 386 -8.91 2.09 -7.77
N ALA A 387 -8.73 3.23 -8.44
CA ALA A 387 -8.93 4.55 -7.86
C ALA A 387 -10.41 4.81 -7.51
N VAL A 388 -11.35 4.46 -8.41
CA VAL A 388 -12.78 4.56 -8.11
C VAL A 388 -13.15 3.67 -6.91
N VAL A 389 -12.66 2.43 -6.88
CA VAL A 389 -12.95 1.49 -5.80
C VAL A 389 -12.36 1.96 -4.47
N ALA A 390 -11.12 2.43 -4.46
CA ALA A 390 -10.46 2.94 -3.26
C ALA A 390 -11.17 4.17 -2.68
N ARG A 391 -11.74 5.03 -3.53
CA ARG A 391 -12.51 6.21 -3.10
C ARG A 391 -13.88 5.85 -2.55
N ASN A 392 -14.62 4.99 -3.26
CA ASN A 392 -16.05 4.78 -3.01
C ASN A 392 -16.34 3.56 -2.13
N ALA A 393 -15.34 2.72 -1.89
CA ALA A 393 -15.44 1.58 -1.00
C ALA A 393 -14.22 1.49 -0.07
N SER A 394 -13.42 0.44 -0.19
CA SER A 394 -12.15 0.26 0.49
C SER A 394 -11.32 -0.71 -0.33
N VAL A 395 -10.00 -0.57 -0.25
CA VAL A 395 -9.04 -1.55 -0.77
C VAL A 395 -8.29 -2.28 0.33
N ALA A 396 -8.65 -2.07 1.61
CA ALA A 396 -7.95 -2.61 2.76
C ALA A 396 -8.65 -3.85 3.33
N GLY A 397 -7.88 -4.94 3.52
CA GLY A 397 -8.38 -6.18 4.13
C GLY A 397 -8.91 -6.00 5.55
N ALA A 398 -8.28 -5.11 6.33
CA ALA A 398 -8.71 -4.73 7.68
C ALA A 398 -10.10 -4.05 7.73
N GLU A 399 -10.53 -3.40 6.64
CA GLU A 399 -11.81 -2.67 6.58
C GLU A 399 -12.89 -3.50 5.92
N GLY A 400 -12.61 -4.05 4.74
CA GLY A 400 -13.60 -4.68 3.87
C GLY A 400 -13.44 -6.19 3.66
N GLY A 401 -12.48 -6.84 4.32
CA GLY A 401 -12.14 -8.25 4.05
C GLY A 401 -11.37 -8.41 2.73
N CYS A 402 -11.13 -9.66 2.32
CA CYS A 402 -10.32 -9.94 1.14
C CYS A 402 -11.03 -9.61 -0.18
N GLN A 403 -12.35 -9.38 -0.17
CA GLN A 403 -13.07 -8.78 -1.30
C GLN A 403 -12.54 -7.38 -1.65
N ALA A 404 -12.09 -6.60 -0.65
CA ALA A 404 -11.52 -5.26 -0.85
C ALA A 404 -10.10 -5.35 -1.45
N GLU A 405 -9.38 -6.45 -1.25
CA GLU A 405 -8.02 -6.59 -1.80
C GLU A 405 -8.05 -7.35 -3.13
N VAL A 406 -8.42 -8.62 -3.09
CA VAL A 406 -8.42 -9.53 -4.25
C VAL A 406 -9.61 -9.26 -5.15
N GLY A 407 -10.78 -8.91 -4.61
CA GLY A 407 -11.95 -8.55 -5.42
C GLY A 407 -11.73 -7.25 -6.21
N SER A 408 -11.16 -6.24 -5.57
CA SER A 408 -10.76 -4.99 -6.25
C SER A 408 -9.67 -5.24 -7.30
N ALA A 409 -8.63 -6.01 -6.97
CA ALA A 409 -7.60 -6.37 -7.95
C ALA A 409 -8.15 -7.19 -9.13
N ALA A 410 -9.12 -8.08 -8.89
CA ALA A 410 -9.79 -8.83 -9.95
C ALA A 410 -10.61 -7.93 -10.87
N ALA A 411 -11.30 -6.90 -10.34
CA ALA A 411 -11.98 -5.90 -11.16
C ALA A 411 -11.02 -5.05 -11.98
N MET A 412 -9.92 -4.60 -11.37
CA MET A 412 -8.84 -3.89 -12.07
C MET A 412 -8.31 -4.73 -13.24
N ALA A 413 -8.00 -6.01 -12.98
CA ALA A 413 -7.52 -6.94 -14.00
C ALA A 413 -8.56 -7.24 -15.09
N ALA A 414 -9.83 -7.46 -14.73
CA ALA A 414 -10.90 -7.78 -15.69
C ALA A 414 -11.12 -6.65 -16.69
N SER A 415 -11.19 -5.41 -16.20
CA SER A 415 -11.33 -4.21 -17.05
C SER A 415 -10.10 -3.98 -17.91
N ALA A 416 -8.89 -4.13 -17.36
CA ALA A 416 -7.64 -3.98 -18.09
C ALA A 416 -7.50 -5.02 -19.21
N VAL A 417 -7.82 -6.29 -18.93
CA VAL A 417 -7.81 -7.37 -19.94
C VAL A 417 -8.87 -7.14 -21.01
N ALA A 418 -10.08 -6.69 -20.64
CA ALA A 418 -11.12 -6.35 -21.61
C ALA A 418 -10.65 -5.22 -22.55
N GLU A 419 -10.05 -4.15 -22.02
CA GLU A 419 -9.51 -3.05 -22.83
C GLU A 419 -8.34 -3.50 -23.71
N LEU A 420 -7.45 -4.36 -23.19
CA LEU A 420 -6.35 -4.96 -23.96
C LEU A 420 -6.86 -5.78 -25.16
N MET A 421 -8.04 -6.40 -25.02
CA MET A 421 -8.73 -7.14 -26.08
C MET A 421 -9.64 -6.25 -26.94
N GLY A 422 -9.58 -4.93 -26.79
CA GLY A 422 -10.29 -3.96 -27.64
C GLY A 422 -11.73 -3.64 -27.22
N ALA A 423 -12.13 -3.94 -25.99
CA ALA A 423 -13.46 -3.62 -25.48
C ALA A 423 -13.71 -2.10 -25.35
N THR A 424 -14.98 -1.70 -25.39
CA THR A 424 -15.37 -0.31 -25.09
C THR A 424 -15.33 -0.07 -23.57
N PRO A 425 -15.26 1.20 -23.12
CA PRO A 425 -15.30 1.54 -21.69
C PRO A 425 -16.50 0.94 -20.94
N GLU A 426 -17.67 0.85 -21.57
CA GLU A 426 -18.86 0.24 -20.97
C GLU A 426 -18.68 -1.26 -20.70
N VAL A 427 -18.09 -1.99 -21.65
CA VAL A 427 -17.80 -3.43 -21.50
C VAL A 427 -16.71 -3.63 -20.45
N CYS A 428 -15.72 -2.74 -20.38
CA CYS A 428 -14.66 -2.77 -19.37
C CYS A 428 -15.25 -2.61 -17.94
N LEU A 429 -16.12 -1.62 -17.73
CA LEU A 429 -16.80 -1.45 -16.44
C LEU A 429 -17.73 -2.63 -16.11
N SER A 430 -18.39 -3.22 -17.11
CA SER A 430 -19.20 -4.42 -16.91
C SER A 430 -18.37 -5.63 -16.46
N ALA A 431 -17.19 -5.84 -17.06
CA ALA A 431 -16.26 -6.87 -16.63
C ALA A 431 -15.78 -6.64 -15.17
N ALA A 432 -15.49 -5.38 -14.81
CA ALA A 432 -15.14 -5.01 -13.45
C ALA A 432 -16.28 -5.29 -12.45
N SER A 433 -17.52 -4.93 -12.80
CA SER A 433 -18.73 -5.23 -12.00
C SER A 433 -18.84 -6.73 -11.71
N THR A 434 -18.79 -7.56 -12.74
CA THR A 434 -18.92 -9.02 -12.58
C THR A 434 -17.80 -9.59 -11.72
N ALA A 435 -16.57 -9.09 -11.88
CA ALA A 435 -15.45 -9.53 -11.06
C ALA A 435 -15.65 -9.21 -9.56
N ILE A 436 -16.15 -8.02 -9.21
CA ILE A 436 -16.48 -7.68 -7.80
C ILE A 436 -17.64 -8.55 -7.31
N ALA A 437 -18.72 -8.65 -8.09
CA ALA A 437 -19.94 -9.37 -7.70
C ALA A 437 -19.64 -10.82 -7.29
N ASN A 438 -18.77 -11.50 -8.03
CA ASN A 438 -18.39 -12.91 -7.77
C ASN A 438 -17.58 -13.11 -6.48
N LEU A 439 -16.99 -12.06 -5.92
CA LEU A 439 -16.14 -12.13 -4.73
C LEU A 439 -16.70 -11.37 -3.52
N LEU A 440 -17.96 -10.90 -3.58
CA LEU A 440 -18.62 -10.26 -2.46
C LEU A 440 -18.67 -11.17 -1.22
N GLY A 441 -18.34 -10.61 -0.06
CA GLY A 441 -18.33 -11.31 1.23
C GLY A 441 -17.07 -12.12 1.51
N LEU A 442 -16.06 -12.08 0.63
CA LEU A 442 -14.79 -12.79 0.86
C LEU A 442 -14.05 -12.22 2.08
N VAL A 443 -13.94 -13.03 3.13
CA VAL A 443 -13.29 -12.70 4.42
C VAL A 443 -11.76 -12.63 4.32
N CYS A 444 -11.06 -11.98 5.26
CA CYS A 444 -9.60 -11.92 5.32
C CYS A 444 -9.06 -12.61 6.59
N ASP A 445 -8.81 -13.91 6.53
CA ASP A 445 -8.52 -14.78 7.67
C ASP A 445 -7.25 -15.64 7.47
N PRO A 446 -6.09 -15.03 7.17
CA PRO A 446 -4.88 -15.76 6.80
C PRO A 446 -4.39 -16.71 7.90
N VAL A 447 -3.99 -17.91 7.51
CA VAL A 447 -3.42 -18.90 8.42
C VAL A 447 -2.14 -18.35 9.04
N ARG A 448 -2.06 -18.44 10.37
CA ARG A 448 -0.95 -17.89 11.20
C ARG A 448 -0.77 -16.37 11.07
N GLY A 449 -1.75 -15.66 10.51
CA GLY A 449 -1.60 -14.23 10.22
C GLY A 449 -0.50 -13.94 9.20
N LEU A 450 -0.30 -14.84 8.24
CA LEU A 450 0.71 -14.72 7.18
C LEU A 450 0.05 -14.40 5.84
N VAL A 451 0.60 -13.48 5.07
CA VAL A 451 0.19 -13.22 3.67
C VAL A 451 0.71 -14.34 2.75
N GLU A 452 0.31 -15.57 3.05
CA GLU A 452 0.77 -16.79 2.37
C GLU A 452 -0.44 -17.65 2.01
N TYR A 453 -1.17 -18.16 3.02
CA TYR A 453 -2.34 -19.01 2.82
C TYR A 453 -3.58 -18.43 3.54
N PRO A 454 -4.73 -18.31 2.87
CA PRO A 454 -4.99 -18.65 1.45
C PRO A 454 -4.61 -17.53 0.47
N CYS A 455 -3.87 -16.50 0.88
CA CYS A 455 -3.57 -15.31 0.07
C CYS A 455 -3.01 -15.64 -1.33
N GLN A 456 -2.02 -16.54 -1.42
CA GLN A 456 -1.46 -16.99 -2.70
C GLN A 456 -2.54 -17.62 -3.60
N ASN A 457 -3.33 -18.54 -3.05
CA ASN A 457 -4.42 -19.20 -3.79
C ASN A 457 -5.51 -18.22 -4.19
N ARG A 458 -5.82 -17.23 -3.33
CA ARG A 458 -6.80 -16.20 -3.63
C ARG A 458 -6.33 -15.30 -4.77
N ASN A 459 -5.04 -15.06 -4.94
CA ASN A 459 -4.53 -14.35 -6.12
C ASN A 459 -4.75 -15.17 -7.40
N ALA A 460 -4.50 -16.49 -7.36
CA ALA A 460 -4.83 -17.38 -8.50
C ALA A 460 -6.34 -17.39 -8.82
N ILE A 461 -7.20 -17.44 -7.80
CA ILE A 461 -8.66 -17.33 -7.96
C ILE A 461 -9.07 -15.94 -8.47
N GLY A 462 -8.42 -14.87 -8.01
CA GLY A 462 -8.65 -13.51 -8.49
C GLY A 462 -8.36 -13.37 -9.98
N VAL A 463 -7.26 -13.96 -10.47
CA VAL A 463 -6.95 -14.03 -11.90
C VAL A 463 -8.00 -14.83 -12.66
N ALA A 464 -8.38 -16.01 -12.17
CA ALA A 464 -9.40 -16.83 -12.83
C ALA A 464 -10.73 -16.09 -12.94
N ASN A 465 -11.17 -15.44 -11.86
CA ASN A 465 -12.36 -14.61 -11.84
C ASN A 465 -12.26 -13.42 -12.82
N ALA A 466 -11.10 -12.75 -12.88
CA ALA A 466 -10.89 -11.63 -13.79
C ALA A 466 -10.98 -12.05 -15.26
N LEU A 467 -10.34 -13.16 -15.65
CA LEU A 467 -10.39 -13.65 -17.03
C LEU A 467 -11.78 -14.17 -17.41
N VAL A 468 -12.49 -14.84 -16.48
CA VAL A 468 -13.88 -15.25 -16.70
C VAL A 468 -14.78 -14.03 -16.87
N ALA A 469 -14.65 -13.01 -16.01
CA ALA A 469 -15.46 -11.79 -16.10
C ALA A 469 -15.19 -11.03 -17.42
N ALA A 470 -13.92 -10.90 -17.83
CA ALA A 470 -13.55 -10.31 -19.11
C ALA A 470 -14.13 -11.12 -20.29
N GLN A 471 -14.02 -12.44 -20.27
CA GLN A 471 -14.59 -13.33 -21.30
C GLN A 471 -16.11 -13.18 -21.39
N LEU A 472 -16.83 -13.16 -20.26
CA LEU A 472 -18.28 -12.98 -20.23
C LEU A 472 -18.67 -11.64 -20.87
N ALA A 473 -18.04 -10.55 -20.44
CA ALA A 473 -18.33 -9.21 -20.95
C ALA A 473 -18.04 -9.09 -22.45
N LEU A 474 -16.89 -9.59 -22.91
CA LEU A 474 -16.52 -9.64 -24.34
C LEU A 474 -17.46 -10.52 -25.17
N SER A 475 -18.09 -11.53 -24.56
CA SER A 475 -19.09 -12.39 -25.20
C SER A 475 -20.50 -11.77 -25.21
N GLY A 476 -20.67 -10.55 -24.69
CA GLY A 476 -21.96 -9.86 -24.59
C GLY A 476 -22.79 -10.27 -23.37
N VAL A 477 -22.23 -11.07 -22.45
CA VAL A 477 -22.85 -11.37 -21.16
C VAL A 477 -22.41 -10.28 -20.18
N LEU A 478 -23.13 -9.17 -20.20
CA LEU A 478 -22.85 -8.00 -19.38
C LEU A 478 -23.49 -8.12 -18.00
N ASP A 479 -22.83 -7.54 -17.00
CA ASP A 479 -23.39 -7.33 -15.67
C ASP A 479 -24.69 -6.49 -15.75
N PRO A 480 -25.78 -6.94 -15.13
CA PRO A 480 -27.04 -6.20 -15.15
C PRO A 480 -27.03 -4.96 -14.24
N LEU A 481 -26.05 -4.82 -13.35
CA LEU A 481 -25.94 -3.70 -12.41
C LEU A 481 -24.84 -2.71 -12.83
N PRO A 482 -25.07 -1.40 -12.68
CA PRO A 482 -24.04 -0.39 -12.88
C PRO A 482 -22.84 -0.61 -11.95
N PHE A 483 -21.64 -0.34 -12.46
CA PHE A 483 -20.38 -0.48 -11.72
C PHE A 483 -20.41 0.24 -10.37
N ASP A 484 -20.93 1.45 -10.32
CA ASP A 484 -20.98 2.25 -9.08
C ASP A 484 -21.87 1.61 -8.00
N GLU A 485 -22.98 0.98 -8.40
CA GLU A 485 -23.86 0.25 -7.48
C GLU A 485 -23.19 -1.01 -6.94
N VAL A 486 -22.42 -1.72 -7.77
CA VAL A 486 -21.66 -2.90 -7.37
C VAL A 486 -20.53 -2.54 -6.40
N VAL A 487 -19.83 -1.41 -6.62
CA VAL A 487 -18.81 -0.89 -5.69
C VAL A 487 -19.46 -0.50 -4.35
N ALA A 488 -20.62 0.17 -4.38
CA ALA A 488 -21.37 0.49 -3.17
C ALA A 488 -21.83 -0.76 -2.40
N ALA A 489 -22.25 -1.81 -3.12
CA ALA A 489 -22.60 -3.10 -2.52
C ALA A 489 -21.38 -3.75 -1.84
N MET A 490 -20.20 -3.72 -2.48
CA MET A 490 -18.95 -4.21 -1.88
C MET A 490 -18.65 -3.51 -0.55
N LYS A 491 -18.81 -2.18 -0.50
CA LYS A 491 -18.62 -1.39 0.73
C LYS A 491 -19.59 -1.81 1.82
N SER A 492 -20.88 -1.90 1.50
CA SER A 492 -21.93 -2.30 2.45
C SER A 492 -21.68 -3.70 3.03
N VAL A 493 -21.30 -4.66 2.18
CA VAL A 493 -20.94 -6.02 2.61
C VAL A 493 -19.69 -6.00 3.51
N GLY A 494 -18.68 -5.21 3.15
CA GLY A 494 -17.44 -5.07 3.93
C GLY A 494 -17.69 -4.52 5.33
N ASP A 495 -18.50 -3.46 5.42
CA ASP A 495 -18.89 -2.84 6.69
C ASP A 495 -19.62 -3.83 7.61
N ALA A 496 -20.42 -4.73 7.02
CA ALA A 496 -21.15 -5.76 7.75
C ALA A 496 -20.29 -6.95 8.21
N LEU A 497 -19.05 -7.12 7.71
CA LEU A 497 -18.19 -8.23 8.12
C LEU A 497 -17.76 -8.08 9.60
N PRO A 498 -17.85 -9.12 10.43
CA PRO A 498 -17.30 -9.10 11.79
C PRO A 498 -15.79 -8.84 11.79
N GLN A 499 -15.28 -8.11 12.79
CA GLN A 499 -13.85 -7.81 12.92
C GLN A 499 -12.96 -9.07 12.93
N SER A 500 -13.45 -10.18 13.48
CA SER A 500 -12.75 -11.47 13.51
C SER A 500 -12.58 -12.13 12.14
N LEU A 501 -13.37 -11.71 11.14
CA LEU A 501 -13.32 -12.19 9.75
C LEU A 501 -12.68 -11.16 8.80
N ARG A 502 -12.11 -10.09 9.36
CA ARG A 502 -11.18 -9.19 8.68
C ARG A 502 -9.76 -9.58 9.09
N GLU A 503 -8.75 -8.80 8.67
CA GLU A 503 -7.29 -9.05 8.76
C GLU A 503 -6.69 -9.28 10.18
N THR A 504 -7.48 -9.67 11.18
CA THR A 504 -7.07 -9.92 12.58
C THR A 504 -6.52 -11.33 12.82
N ALA A 505 -6.74 -12.27 11.90
CA ALA A 505 -6.40 -13.69 12.06
C ALA A 505 -7.03 -14.37 13.30
N LEU A 506 -8.18 -13.86 13.77
CA LEU A 506 -8.90 -14.38 14.94
C LEU A 506 -10.05 -15.34 14.58
N GLY A 507 -10.49 -15.36 13.32
CA GLY A 507 -11.62 -16.16 12.84
C GLY A 507 -11.28 -17.08 11.67
N GLY A 508 -12.31 -17.68 11.08
CA GLY A 508 -12.22 -18.45 9.83
C GLY A 508 -11.10 -19.52 9.82
N LEU A 509 -10.33 -19.56 8.74
CA LEU A 509 -9.20 -20.47 8.55
C LEU A 509 -8.12 -20.29 9.63
N ALA A 510 -7.85 -19.05 10.03
CA ALA A 510 -6.86 -18.73 11.06
C ALA A 510 -7.22 -19.32 12.44
N ALA A 511 -8.52 -19.47 12.73
CA ALA A 511 -9.02 -20.03 13.99
C ALA A 511 -9.08 -21.56 14.02
N THR A 512 -8.76 -22.25 12.91
CA THR A 512 -8.81 -23.72 12.89
C THR A 512 -7.73 -24.33 13.79
N ALA A 513 -8.02 -25.52 14.35
CA ALA A 513 -7.12 -26.18 15.31
C ALA A 513 -5.70 -26.43 14.76
N SER A 514 -5.58 -26.65 13.45
CA SER A 514 -4.30 -26.89 12.78
C SER A 514 -3.62 -25.63 12.26
N ALA A 515 -4.27 -24.47 12.28
CA ALA A 515 -3.72 -23.24 11.70
C ALA A 515 -2.37 -22.88 12.32
N ARG A 516 -2.29 -22.88 13.66
CA ARG A 516 -1.07 -22.46 14.39
C ARG A 516 0.16 -23.31 14.09
N THR A 517 -0.04 -24.59 13.76
CA THR A 517 1.02 -25.57 13.46
C THR A 517 1.11 -25.90 11.98
N ALA A 518 0.37 -25.18 11.12
CA ALA A 518 0.34 -25.46 9.69
C ALA A 518 1.73 -25.29 9.06
N THR A 519 2.13 -26.31 8.31
CA THR A 519 3.33 -26.34 7.47
C THR A 519 2.94 -26.46 6.00
N SER A 520 3.81 -26.01 5.10
CA SER A 520 3.66 -26.23 3.66
C SER A 520 3.46 -27.71 3.37
N ARG A 521 2.50 -28.06 2.49
CA ARG A 521 2.35 -29.42 1.97
C ARG A 521 2.56 -29.39 0.47
N CYS A 522 3.77 -29.73 0.01
CA CYS A 522 4.06 -29.90 -1.41
C CYS A 522 4.21 -31.39 -1.72
N ALA A 523 3.39 -31.89 -2.64
CA ALA A 523 3.44 -33.29 -3.08
C ALA A 523 4.68 -33.61 -3.94
N SER A 524 5.39 -32.59 -4.45
CA SER A 524 6.44 -32.78 -5.46
C SER A 524 7.85 -32.99 -4.91
N CYS A 525 8.18 -32.54 -3.69
CA CYS A 525 9.57 -32.60 -3.20
C CYS A 525 9.78 -33.25 -1.83
N GLY A 526 8.74 -33.45 -1.01
CA GLY A 526 8.90 -34.03 0.33
C GLY A 526 9.78 -33.21 1.30
N LEU A 527 10.27 -32.03 0.90
CA LEU A 527 11.16 -31.15 1.69
C LEU A 527 10.41 -30.26 2.69
N CYS A 528 9.13 -30.55 2.93
CA CYS A 528 8.22 -29.73 3.71
C CYS A 528 7.75 -30.44 4.99
N GLY A 529 8.64 -31.19 5.62
CA GLY A 529 8.51 -31.70 6.99
C GLY A 529 9.30 -30.84 7.96
#